data_AF-A0A7L2SDC2-F1
#
_entry.id   AF-A0A7L2SDC2-F1
#
_cell.length_a   1.000
_cell.length_b   1.000
_cell.length_c   1.000
_cell.angle_alpha   90.00
_cell.angle_beta   90.00
_cell.angle_gamma   90.00
#
_symmetry.space_group_name_H-M   'P 1'
#
loop_
_entity.id
_entity.type
_entity.pdbx_description
1 polymer ?
#
loop_
_entity_poly.entity_id
_entity_poly.type
_entity_poly.pdbx_seq_one_letter_code
_entity_poly.pdbx_strand_id
1 'polypeptide(L)'
;GIASMFVSFLVVLYYNTIIACVMWYFFNSFQEPLPWNNCPLNNNKTDYVEECAKSSPVDYFWYRETLNISTSIEDSGSIQWWLLLCLTSAWAVLYVCTIRGIETTGKVLY
;
A
#
# COMPACT_ATOMS: atom_id res chain seq x y z
N GLY A 1 14.49 -3.81 -28.50
CA GLY A 1 15.20 -4.18 -27.25
C GLY A 1 14.96 -3.16 -26.15
N ILE A 2 15.61 -2.00 -26.24
CA ILE A 2 15.64 -0.98 -25.17
C ILE A 2 14.23 -0.47 -24.78
N ALA A 3 13.37 -0.13 -25.75
CA ALA A 3 12.00 0.30 -25.46
C ALA A 3 11.19 -0.74 -24.68
N SER A 4 11.33 -2.03 -25.02
CA SER A 4 10.67 -3.12 -24.28
C SER A 4 11.19 -3.22 -22.85
N MET A 5 12.49 -3.01 -22.63
CA MET A 5 13.08 -3.02 -21.28
C MET A 5 12.50 -1.89 -20.41
N PHE A 6 12.35 -0.69 -20.98
CA PHE A 6 11.74 0.44 -20.26
C PHE A 6 10.28 0.17 -19.91
N VAL A 7 9.49 -0.36 -20.83
CA VAL A 7 8.08 -0.69 -20.55
C VAL A 7 7.99 -1.76 -19.45
N SER A 8 8.77 -2.84 -19.54
CA SER A 8 8.79 -3.87 -18.49
C SER A 8 9.21 -3.30 -17.13
N PHE A 9 10.18 -2.40 -17.09
CA PHE A 9 10.62 -1.75 -15.86
C PHE A 9 9.53 -0.88 -15.23
N LEU A 10 8.85 -0.04 -16.03
CA LEU A 10 7.74 0.80 -15.54
C LEU A 10 6.56 -0.03 -15.04
N VAL A 11 6.25 -1.12 -15.74
CA VAL A 11 5.22 -2.07 -15.34
C VAL A 11 5.59 -2.70 -13.99
N VAL A 12 6.82 -3.21 -13.83
CA VAL A 12 7.28 -3.80 -12.56
C VAL A 12 7.21 -2.80 -11.41
N LEU A 13 7.60 -1.54 -11.63
CA LEU A 13 7.50 -0.48 -10.62
C LEU A 13 6.06 -0.30 -10.16
N TYR A 14 5.11 -0.17 -11.09
CA TYR A 14 3.69 0.03 -10.78
C TYR A 14 3.06 -1.20 -10.10
N TYR A 15 3.34 -2.41 -10.58
CA TYR A 15 2.78 -3.60 -9.95
C TYR A 15 3.35 -3.82 -8.54
N ASN A 16 4.62 -3.47 -8.32
CA ASN A 16 5.22 -3.64 -7.01
C ASN A 16 4.67 -2.64 -5.97
N THR A 17 4.23 -1.44 -6.38
CA THR A 17 3.52 -0.54 -5.46
C THR A 17 2.18 -1.14 -5.04
N ILE A 18 1.42 -1.76 -5.95
CA ILE A 18 0.16 -2.46 -5.60
C ILE A 18 0.43 -3.59 -4.60
N ILE A 19 1.46 -4.41 -4.82
CA ILE A 19 1.82 -5.50 -3.90
C ILE A 19 2.15 -4.94 -2.50
N ALA A 20 2.89 -3.82 -2.42
CA ALA A 20 3.17 -3.16 -1.15
C ALA A 20 1.90 -2.71 -0.43
N CYS A 21 0.90 -2.20 -1.18
CA CYS A 21 -0.40 -1.84 -0.62
C CYS A 21 -1.11 -3.06 -0.03
N VAL A 22 -1.13 -4.18 -0.76
CA VAL A 22 -1.72 -5.45 -0.29
C VAL A 22 -0.99 -5.98 0.94
N MET A 23 0.34 -5.92 0.96
CA MET A 23 1.14 -6.31 2.12
C MET A 23 0.81 -5.46 3.35
N TRP A 24 0.64 -4.15 3.20
CA TRP A 24 0.22 -3.27 4.28
C TRP A 24 -1.12 -3.69 4.89
N TYR A 25 -2.13 -3.94 4.06
CA TYR A 25 -3.43 -4.45 4.53
C TYR A 25 -3.30 -5.84 5.18
N PHE A 26 -2.49 -6.73 4.62
CA PHE A 26 -2.25 -8.07 5.17
C PHE A 26 -1.67 -8.00 6.59
N PHE A 27 -0.65 -7.17 6.83
CA PHE A 27 -0.07 -7.01 8.16
C PHE A 27 -1.05 -6.40 9.17
N ASN A 28 -1.89 -5.44 8.74
CA ASN A 28 -2.90 -4.83 9.59
C ASN A 28 -4.11 -5.74 9.86
N SER A 29 -4.28 -6.83 9.10
CA SER A 29 -5.38 -7.77 9.29
C SER A 29 -5.22 -8.67 10.52
N PHE A 30 -4.03 -8.72 11.15
CA PHE A 30 -3.78 -9.53 12.36
C PHE A 30 -4.28 -8.88 13.67
N GLN A 31 -5.09 -7.83 13.58
CA GLN A 31 -5.61 -7.10 14.73
C GLN A 31 -7.15 -7.20 14.78
N GLU A 32 -7.69 -7.45 15.98
CA GLU A 32 -9.13 -7.39 16.26
C GLU A 32 -9.40 -6.25 17.27
N PRO A 33 -10.26 -5.26 16.96
CA PRO A 33 -10.98 -5.02 15.70
C PRO A 33 -10.10 -4.47 14.57
N LEU A 34 -10.50 -4.68 13.30
CA LEU A 34 -9.75 -4.15 12.16
C LEU A 34 -9.72 -2.62 12.18
N PRO A 35 -8.59 -1.98 11.80
CA PRO A 35 -8.45 -0.53 11.90
C PRO A 35 -9.38 0.24 10.96
N TRP A 36 -9.83 -0.37 9.86
CA TRP A 36 -10.81 0.20 8.93
C TRP A 36 -12.26 -0.29 9.19
N ASN A 37 -12.54 -0.87 10.35
CA ASN A 37 -13.87 -1.39 10.67
C ASN A 37 -14.89 -0.28 10.98
N ASN A 38 -14.47 0.77 11.69
CA ASN A 38 -15.33 1.85 12.14
C ASN A 38 -14.69 3.22 11.90
N CYS A 39 -15.52 4.25 11.74
CA CYS A 39 -15.03 5.61 11.65
C CYS A 39 -14.49 6.10 13.00
N PRO A 40 -13.35 6.82 13.02
CA PRO A 40 -12.89 7.47 14.24
C PRO A 40 -13.83 8.61 14.65
N LEU A 41 -13.91 8.83 15.96
CA LEU A 41 -14.60 9.99 16.52
C LEU A 41 -13.77 11.25 16.30
N ASN A 42 -14.45 12.40 16.25
CA ASN A 42 -13.83 13.72 16.23
C ASN A 42 -13.05 13.99 17.53
N ASN A 43 -12.28 15.09 17.54
CA ASN A 43 -11.44 15.46 18.68
C ASN A 43 -12.23 15.66 20.00
N ASN A 44 -13.53 16.01 19.89
CA ASN A 44 -14.43 16.20 21.03
C ASN A 44 -15.12 14.91 21.48
N LYS A 45 -14.91 13.79 20.78
CA LYS A 45 -15.54 12.48 20.98
C LYS A 45 -17.07 12.51 20.97
N THR A 46 -17.67 13.52 20.35
CA THR A 46 -19.12 13.71 20.31
C THR A 46 -19.75 13.18 19.04
N ASP A 47 -19.00 13.15 17.94
CA ASP A 47 -19.49 12.76 16.61
C ASP A 47 -18.38 12.08 15.80
N TYR A 48 -18.75 11.40 14.72
CA TYR A 48 -17.79 10.83 13.77
C TYR A 48 -17.10 11.92 12.96
N VAL A 49 -15.89 11.66 12.48
CA VAL A 49 -15.22 12.55 11.52
C VAL A 49 -16.08 12.67 10.26
N GLU A 50 -16.48 13.90 9.91
CA GLU A 50 -17.37 14.16 8.76
C GLU A 50 -16.85 13.54 7.45
N GLU A 51 -15.53 13.57 7.22
CA GLU A 51 -14.92 12.96 6.03
C GLU A 51 -15.14 11.44 6.00
N CYS A 52 -15.02 10.78 7.15
CA CYS A 52 -15.28 9.35 7.26
C CYS A 52 -16.77 9.04 7.15
N ALA A 53 -17.64 9.87 7.72
CA ALA A 53 -19.08 9.68 7.68
C ALA A 53 -19.71 9.94 6.29
N LYS A 54 -19.12 10.85 5.51
CA LYS A 54 -19.50 11.10 4.10
C LYS A 54 -18.96 10.03 3.15
N SER A 55 -17.87 9.38 3.51
CA SER A 55 -17.25 8.29 2.75
C SER A 55 -17.41 6.95 3.49
N SER A 56 -16.52 5.99 3.24
CA SER A 56 -16.46 4.73 3.99
C SER A 56 -15.27 4.75 4.96
N PRO A 57 -15.31 3.97 6.07
CA PRO A 57 -14.17 3.84 6.99
C PRO A 57 -12.93 3.26 6.32
N VAL A 58 -13.10 2.44 5.27
CA VAL A 58 -12.01 1.90 4.45
C VAL A 58 -11.36 2.99 3.61
N ASP A 59 -12.16 3.81 2.92
CA ASP A 59 -11.64 4.92 2.13
C ASP A 59 -10.91 5.92 3.03
N TYR A 60 -11.49 6.24 4.19
CA TYR A 60 -10.86 7.13 5.15
C TYR A 60 -9.50 6.60 5.62
N PHE A 61 -9.43 5.33 6.01
CA PHE A 61 -8.17 4.69 6.40
C PHE A 61 -7.13 4.71 5.29
N TRP A 62 -7.54 4.48 4.04
CA TRP A 62 -6.63 4.50 2.90
C TRP A 62 -6.07 5.91 2.63
N TYR A 63 -6.94 6.91 2.52
CA TYR A 63 -6.54 8.26 2.12
C TYR A 63 -5.92 9.08 3.25
N ARG A 64 -6.37 8.93 4.49
CA ARG A 64 -5.87 9.70 5.63
C ARG A 64 -4.77 9.01 6.40
N GLU A 65 -4.92 7.72 6.71
CA GLU A 65 -3.92 7.03 7.53
C GLU A 65 -2.82 6.38 6.70
N THR A 66 -3.18 5.70 5.61
CA THR A 66 -2.17 4.97 4.83
C THR A 66 -1.40 5.90 3.89
N LEU A 67 -2.09 6.67 3.05
CA LEU A 67 -1.47 7.56 2.07
C LEU A 67 -1.17 8.96 2.63
N ASN A 68 -2.00 9.44 3.55
CA ASN A 68 -1.95 10.81 4.07
C ASN A 68 -1.90 11.86 2.93
N ILE A 69 -2.93 11.84 2.09
CA ILE A 69 -2.98 12.65 0.86
C ILE A 69 -3.09 14.15 1.14
N SER A 70 -2.34 14.96 0.40
CA SER A 70 -2.43 16.42 0.39
C SER A 70 -3.54 16.91 -0.55
N THR A 71 -3.99 18.15 -0.35
CA THR A 71 -5.06 18.76 -1.15
C THR A 71 -4.67 19.09 -2.59
N SER A 72 -3.36 19.13 -2.89
CA SER A 72 -2.82 19.46 -4.21
C SER A 72 -1.56 18.63 -4.50
N ILE A 73 -1.37 18.29 -5.78
CA ILE A 73 -0.18 17.57 -6.28
C ILE A 73 1.09 18.43 -6.16
N GLU A 74 0.92 19.77 -6.17
CA GLU A 74 2.01 20.73 -6.06
C GLU A 74 2.60 20.75 -4.63
N ASP A 75 1.77 20.46 -3.63
CA ASP A 75 2.18 20.28 -2.24
C ASP A 75 2.55 18.81 -2.00
N SER A 76 3.77 18.45 -2.41
CA SER A 76 4.36 17.17 -2.04
C SER A 76 4.69 17.18 -0.55
N GLY A 77 3.85 16.52 0.25
CA GLY A 77 4.03 16.38 1.69
C GLY A 77 5.28 15.56 2.06
N SER A 78 5.36 15.14 3.33
CA SER A 78 6.47 14.30 3.80
C SER A 78 6.33 12.86 3.28
N ILE A 79 7.47 12.20 3.04
CA ILE A 79 7.48 10.79 2.64
C ILE A 79 7.06 9.93 3.84
N GLN A 80 5.96 9.20 3.69
CA GLN A 80 5.44 8.32 4.74
C GLN A 80 6.35 7.09 4.88
N TRP A 81 7.03 6.95 6.04
CA TRP A 81 8.05 5.92 6.25
C TRP A 81 7.51 4.49 6.23
N TRP A 82 6.26 4.25 6.65
CA TRP A 82 5.66 2.92 6.64
C TRP A 82 5.44 2.42 5.20
N LEU A 83 5.00 3.28 4.30
CA LEU A 83 4.84 2.96 2.87
C LEU A 83 6.19 2.59 2.23
N LEU A 84 7.26 3.30 2.60
CA LEU A 84 8.61 2.94 2.15
C LEU A 84 9.01 1.54 2.62
N LEU A 85 8.78 1.21 3.89
CA LEU A 85 9.08 -0.12 4.43
C LEU A 85 8.29 -1.22 3.71
N CYS A 86 6.99 -1.02 3.48
CA CYS A 86 6.18 -1.95 2.71
C CYS A 86 6.71 -2.13 1.28
N LEU A 87 7.09 -1.03 0.62
CA LEU A 87 7.65 -1.08 -0.73
C LEU A 87 8.98 -1.84 -0.77
N THR A 88 9.88 -1.59 0.20
CA THR A 88 11.14 -2.34 0.31
C THR A 88 10.90 -3.82 0.57
N SER A 89 9.91 -4.17 1.40
CA SER A 89 9.54 -5.56 1.65
C SER A 89 9.00 -6.26 0.39
N ALA A 90 8.18 -5.58 -0.41
CA ALA A 90 7.65 -6.11 -1.66
C ALA A 90 8.78 -6.37 -2.68
N TRP A 91 9.73 -5.42 -2.81
CA TRP A 91 10.95 -5.63 -3.59
C TRP A 91 11.80 -6.79 -3.09
N ALA A 92 11.97 -6.94 -1.77
CA ALA A 92 12.73 -8.04 -1.19
C ALA A 92 12.08 -9.40 -1.51
N VAL A 93 10.75 -9.51 -1.41
CA VAL A 93 10.02 -10.73 -1.78
C VAL A 93 10.20 -11.05 -3.27
N LEU A 94 10.04 -10.07 -4.17
CA LEU A 94 10.29 -10.28 -5.59
C LEU A 94 11.72 -10.71 -5.88
N TYR A 95 12.70 -10.11 -5.21
CA TYR A 95 14.10 -10.47 -5.35
C TYR A 95 14.34 -11.92 -4.90
N VAL A 96 13.84 -12.32 -3.74
CA VAL A 96 13.94 -13.70 -3.23
C VAL A 96 13.28 -14.71 -4.18
N CYS A 97 12.11 -14.39 -4.74
CA CYS A 97 11.42 -15.26 -5.70
C CYS A 97 12.17 -15.41 -7.03
N THR A 98 12.94 -14.40 -7.43
CA THR A 98 13.63 -14.35 -8.74
C THR A 98 15.12 -14.68 -8.67
N ILE A 99 15.73 -14.74 -7.47
CA ILE A 99 17.19 -14.92 -7.28
C ILE A 99 17.74 -16.21 -7.90
N ARG A 100 16.91 -17.25 -8.02
CA ARG A 100 17.25 -18.53 -8.66
C ARG A 100 16.66 -18.71 -10.06
N GLY A 101 16.04 -17.66 -10.61
CA GLY A 101 15.50 -17.63 -11.96
C GLY A 101 14.42 -18.70 -12.22
N ILE A 102 14.49 -19.31 -13.41
CA ILE A 102 13.53 -20.29 -13.94
C ILE A 102 13.45 -21.61 -13.16
N GLU A 103 14.49 -21.96 -12.40
CA GLU A 103 14.51 -23.22 -11.63
C GLU A 103 13.62 -23.15 -10.37
N THR A 104 13.39 -21.96 -9.83
CA THR A 104 12.47 -21.71 -8.70
C THR A 104 11.07 -21.37 -9.15
N THR A 105 10.89 -20.63 -10.25
CA THR A 105 9.57 -20.22 -10.74
C THR A 105 8.69 -21.44 -11.10
N GLY A 106 9.29 -22.50 -11.66
CA GLY A 106 8.56 -23.76 -11.94
C GLY A 106 8.08 -24.52 -10.70
N LYS A 107 8.67 -24.28 -9.52
CA LYS A 107 8.26 -24.92 -8.25
C LYS A 107 7.25 -24.09 -7.45
N VAL A 108 7.16 -22.78 -7.69
CA VAL A 108 6.23 -21.87 -7.01
C VAL A 108 4.86 -21.83 -7.72
N LEU A 109 4.82 -22.15 -9.01
CA LEU A 109 3.59 -22.18 -9.82
C LEU A 109 2.76 -23.47 -9.68
N TYR A 110 3.21 -24.43 -8.87
CA TYR A 110 2.54 -25.70 -8.61
C TYR A 110 2.12 -25.78 -7.15
#